data_AF-A0AA41S1E4-F1
#
_entry.id   AF-A0AA41S1E4-F1
#
_cell.length_a   1.000
_cell.length_b   1.000
_cell.length_c   1.000
_cell.angle_alpha   90.00
_cell.angle_beta   90.00
_cell.angle_gamma   90.00
#
_symmetry.space_group_name_H-M   'P 1'
#
loop_
_entity.id
_entity.type
_entity.pdbx_description
1 polymer ?
#
loop_
_entity_poly.entity_id
_entity_poly.type
_entity_poly.pdbx_seq_one_letter_code
_entity_poly.pdbx_strand_id
1 'polypeptide(L)'
;MLFDESKYNVQLQLWALRIPREHCKNATRLLNGYMLDKPRVKPVAEDPSCEENRLLILSEQIQNPDLSGIPEKALDALKSLCEIEVVPYSTTLGYSYWGA
;
A
#
# COMPACT_ATOMS: atom_id res chain seq x y z
N MET A 1 20.00 -31.04 -2.95
CA MET A 1 19.64 -30.02 -3.95
C MET A 1 19.19 -28.79 -3.17
N LEU A 2 19.97 -27.71 -3.22
CA LEU A 2 19.63 -26.45 -2.56
C LEU A 2 18.56 -25.79 -3.42
N PHE A 3 17.32 -25.68 -2.93
CA PHE A 3 16.32 -24.86 -3.60
C PHE A 3 16.80 -23.42 -3.54
N ASP A 4 17.06 -22.82 -4.70
CA ASP A 4 17.43 -21.42 -4.81
C ASP A 4 16.17 -20.58 -4.61
N GLU A 5 15.77 -20.42 -3.35
CA GLU A 5 14.57 -19.67 -2.92
C GLU A 5 14.60 -18.21 -3.42
N SER A 6 15.79 -17.70 -3.74
CA SER A 6 16.06 -16.40 -4.36
C SER A 6 15.30 -16.17 -5.67
N LYS A 7 14.95 -17.23 -6.42
CA LYS A 7 14.23 -17.13 -7.70
C LYS A 7 12.76 -16.73 -7.55
N TYR A 8 12.21 -16.77 -6.34
CA TYR A 8 10.81 -16.43 -6.05
C TYR A 8 10.64 -15.10 -5.33
N ASN A 9 11.72 -14.34 -5.13
CA ASN A 9 11.66 -13.00 -4.56
C ASN A 9 11.13 -12.03 -5.62
N VAL A 10 9.82 -11.77 -5.58
CA VAL A 10 9.19 -10.74 -6.42
C VAL A 10 9.25 -9.43 -5.64
N GLN A 11 10.09 -8.51 -6.09
CA GLN A 11 10.09 -7.15 -5.57
C GLN A 11 8.99 -6.36 -6.28
N LEU A 12 8.01 -5.92 -5.52
CA LEU A 12 6.94 -5.06 -5.99
C LEU A 12 7.29 -3.61 -5.68
N GLN A 13 7.35 -2.81 -6.72
CA GLN A 13 7.42 -1.35 -6.61
C GLN A 13 6.00 -0.82 -6.71
N LEU A 14 5.52 -0.27 -5.60
CA LEU A 14 4.18 0.22 -5.40
C LEU A 14 4.24 1.67 -4.92
N TRP A 15 3.06 2.26 -4.81
CA TRP A 15 2.87 3.53 -4.15
C TRP A 15 2.10 3.33 -2.85
N ALA A 16 2.37 4.17 -1.87
CA ALA A 16 1.62 4.21 -0.63
C ALA A 16 1.17 5.64 -0.31
N LEU A 17 0.05 5.75 0.40
CA LEU A 17 -0.43 7.00 0.95
C LEU A 17 -0.06 7.07 2.42
N ARG A 18 0.71 8.09 2.79
CA ARG A 18 0.97 8.43 4.18
C ARG A 18 -0.22 9.21 4.71
N ILE A 19 -0.79 8.69 5.80
CA ILE A 19 -1.93 9.29 6.48
C ILE A 19 -1.79 9.16 8.00
N PRO A 20 -2.40 10.07 8.79
CA PRO A 20 -2.47 9.93 10.23
C PRO A 20 -3.20 8.65 10.65
N ARG A 21 -2.66 7.97 11.67
CA ARG A 21 -3.20 6.70 12.19
C ARG A 21 -4.67 6.82 12.61
N GLU A 22 -5.08 7.96 13.14
CA GLU A 22 -6.46 8.24 13.56
C GLU A 22 -7.46 8.17 12.39
N HIS A 23 -7.04 8.56 11.19
CA HIS A 23 -7.87 8.56 9.98
C HIS A 23 -7.69 7.30 9.13
N CYS A 24 -6.76 6.42 9.50
CA CYS A 24 -6.48 5.18 8.78
C CYS A 24 -7.73 4.35 8.50
N LYS A 25 -8.61 4.15 9.48
CA LYS A 25 -9.82 3.35 9.32
C LYS A 25 -10.77 3.92 8.26
N ASN A 26 -10.92 5.25 8.21
CA ASN A 26 -11.79 5.93 7.25
C ASN A 26 -11.15 5.92 5.86
N ALA A 27 -9.85 6.19 5.78
CA ALA A 27 -9.10 6.16 4.54
C ALA A 27 -9.07 4.76 3.90
N THR A 28 -8.84 3.70 4.69
CA THR A 28 -8.96 2.29 4.25
C THR A 28 -10.33 2.00 3.66
N ARG A 29 -11.41 2.56 4.24
CA ARG A 29 -12.77 2.36 3.75
C ARG A 29 -13.04 3.12 2.45
N LEU A 30 -12.51 4.33 2.29
CA LEU A 30 -12.61 5.11 1.05
C LEU A 30 -11.82 4.48 -0.09
N LEU A 31 -10.67 3.88 0.23
CA LEU A 31 -9.76 3.21 -0.71
C LEU A 31 -10.05 1.72 -0.86
N ASN A 32 -11.20 1.24 -0.35
CA ASN A 32 -11.56 -0.16 -0.44
C ASN A 32 -11.67 -0.57 -1.93
N GLY A 33 -10.89 -1.59 -2.33
CA GLY A 33 -10.75 -2.02 -3.72
C GLY A 33 -9.60 -1.38 -4.51
N TYR A 34 -8.95 -0.34 -3.97
CA TYR A 34 -7.78 0.32 -4.59
C TYR A 34 -6.47 0.08 -3.83
N MET A 35 -6.55 -0.49 -2.63
CA MET A 35 -5.39 -0.91 -1.86
C MET A 35 -4.83 -2.23 -2.37
N LEU A 36 -3.61 -2.57 -1.94
CA LEU A 36 -2.99 -3.85 -2.25
C LEU A 36 -3.85 -5.01 -1.76
N ASP A 37 -4.47 -5.71 -2.70
CA ASP A 37 -5.25 -6.92 -2.46
C ASP A 37 -4.40 -8.15 -2.79
N LYS A 38 -3.46 -8.47 -1.88
CA LYS A 38 -2.67 -9.70 -1.97
C LYS A 38 -2.88 -10.57 -0.74
N PRO A 39 -3.10 -11.89 -0.92
CA PRO A 39 -3.24 -12.81 0.20
C PRO A 39 -2.04 -12.71 1.13
N ARG A 40 -2.26 -12.66 2.45
CA ARG A 40 -1.20 -12.60 3.48
C ARG A 40 -0.37 -11.31 3.50
N VAL A 41 -0.67 -10.32 2.66
CA VAL A 41 -0.04 -8.99 2.72
C VAL A 41 -1.03 -8.02 3.34
N LYS A 42 -0.58 -7.29 4.35
CA LYS A 42 -1.41 -6.23 4.94
C LYS A 42 -1.36 -5.01 4.03
N PRO A 43 -2.51 -4.43 3.62
CA PRO A 43 -2.55 -3.20 2.83
C PRO A 43 -2.16 -1.96 3.64
N VAL A 44 -1.95 -2.11 4.95
CA VAL A 44 -1.53 -1.03 5.84
C VAL A 44 -0.19 -1.41 6.47
N ALA A 45 0.81 -0.56 6.28
CA ALA A 45 2.13 -0.65 6.89
C ALA A 45 2.35 0.51 7.87
N GLU A 46 3.33 0.33 8.75
CA GLU A 46 3.80 1.40 9.64
C GLU A 46 4.73 2.33 8.88
N ASP A 47 4.66 3.62 9.19
CA ASP A 47 5.52 4.61 8.56
C ASP A 47 6.85 4.70 9.33
N PRO A 48 7.99 4.38 8.68
CA PRO A 48 9.29 4.43 9.34
C PRO A 48 9.73 5.86 9.68
N SER A 49 9.15 6.87 9.06
CA SER A 49 9.47 8.28 9.34
C SER A 49 8.69 8.84 10.53
N CYS A 50 7.51 8.27 10.86
CA CYS A 50 6.64 8.80 11.90
C CYS A 50 5.68 7.72 12.43
N GLU A 51 5.76 7.40 13.73
CA GLU A 51 4.90 6.38 14.34
C GLU A 51 3.42 6.76 14.40
N GLU A 52 3.10 8.05 14.31
CA GLU A 52 1.73 8.56 14.29
C GLU A 52 1.06 8.37 12.93
N ASN A 53 1.83 8.09 11.88
CA ASN A 53 1.34 7.87 10.54
C ASN A 53 1.28 6.37 10.19
N ARG A 54 0.48 6.07 9.18
CA ARG A 54 0.38 4.76 8.56
C ARG A 54 0.49 4.91 7.05
N LEU A 55 1.09 3.92 6.42
CA LEU A 55 1.22 3.82 4.99
C LEU A 55 0.13 2.90 4.45
N LEU A 56 -0.82 3.46 3.72
CA LEU A 56 -1.79 2.68 2.95
C LEU A 56 -1.17 2.30 1.62
N ILE A 57 -0.86 1.03 1.45
CA ILE A 57 -0.25 0.49 0.24
C ILE A 57 -1.32 0.36 -0.84
N LEU A 58 -1.06 0.99 -1.99
CA LEU A 58 -1.94 0.96 -3.14
C LEU A 58 -1.75 -0.32 -3.96
N SER A 59 -2.77 -0.63 -4.76
CA SER A 59 -2.75 -1.73 -5.70
C SER A 59 -1.65 -1.57 -6.76
N GLU A 60 -1.15 -2.70 -7.29
CA GLU A 60 -0.22 -2.76 -8.42
C GLU A 60 -0.73 -2.06 -9.68
N GLN A 61 -2.05 -1.84 -9.78
CA GLN A 61 -2.68 -1.10 -10.88
C GLN A 61 -2.43 0.41 -10.80
N ILE A 62 -2.10 0.94 -9.62
CA ILE A 62 -1.83 2.36 -9.41
C ILE A 62 -0.32 2.55 -9.41
N GLN A 63 0.24 2.70 -10.61
CA GLN A 63 1.68 2.90 -10.81
C GLN A 63 2.06 4.39 -10.93
N ASN A 64 1.07 5.29 -10.92
CA ASN A 64 1.29 6.72 -11.08
C ASN A 64 1.13 7.45 -9.74
N PRO A 65 2.01 8.43 -9.44
CA PRO A 65 1.88 9.27 -8.25
C PRO A 65 0.62 10.13 -8.26
N ASP A 66 0.04 10.38 -9.45
CA ASP A 66 -1.18 11.18 -9.62
C ASP A 66 -2.46 10.44 -9.19
N LEU A 67 -2.35 9.20 -8.69
CA LEU A 67 -3.48 8.41 -8.20
C LEU A 67 -4.60 8.20 -9.24
N SER A 68 -4.26 8.28 -10.52
CA SER A 68 -5.19 8.23 -11.65
C SER A 68 -6.04 6.95 -11.74
N GLY A 69 -5.68 5.91 -10.99
CA GLY A 69 -6.49 4.69 -10.84
C GLY A 69 -7.60 4.78 -9.78
N ILE A 70 -7.68 5.86 -9.01
CA ILE A 70 -8.68 6.07 -7.96
C ILE A 70 -9.67 7.15 -8.42
N PRO A 71 -10.99 6.96 -8.24
CA PRO A 71 -11.98 7.98 -8.55
C PRO A 71 -11.71 9.29 -7.79
N GLU A 72 -11.83 10.43 -8.47
CA GLU A 72 -11.63 11.76 -7.88
C GLU A 72 -12.48 11.95 -6.61
N LYS A 73 -13.73 11.48 -6.62
CA LYS A 73 -14.61 11.54 -5.43
C LYS A 73 -14.00 10.89 -4.19
N ALA A 74 -13.29 9.78 -4.35
CA ALA A 74 -12.63 9.10 -3.23
C ALA A 74 -11.36 9.85 -2.80
N LEU A 75 -10.61 10.40 -3.75
CA LEU A 75 -9.44 11.25 -3.51
C LEU A 75 -9.80 12.56 -2.79
N ASP A 76 -10.87 13.23 -3.21
CA ASP A 76 -11.36 14.44 -2.58
C ASP A 76 -11.85 14.16 -1.15
N ALA A 77 -12.53 13.04 -0.93
CA ALA A 77 -12.92 12.62 0.42
C ALA A 77 -11.72 12.33 1.32
N LEU A 78 -10.64 11.72 0.80
CA LEU A 78 -9.38 11.52 1.53
C LEU A 78 -8.70 12.84 1.87
N LYS A 79 -8.54 13.73 0.88
CA LYS A 79 -7.94 15.06 1.06
C LYS A 79 -8.74 15.93 2.02
N SER A 80 -10.06 15.74 2.08
CA SER A 80 -10.94 16.44 3.04
C SER A 80 -10.82 15.90 4.46
N LEU A 81 -10.37 14.65 4.64
CA LEU A 81 -10.17 14.05 5.96
C LEU A 81 -8.81 14.44 6.56
N CYS A 82 -7.75 14.39 5.77
CA CYS A 82 -6.40 14.67 6.21
C CYS A 82 -5.48 15.05 5.05
N GLU A 83 -4.34 15.65 5.38
CA GLU A 83 -3.24 15.80 4.43
C GLU A 83 -2.69 14.42 4.07
N ILE A 84 -2.66 14.11 2.77
CA ILE A 84 -2.17 12.84 2.25
C ILE A 84 -0.90 13.10 1.46
N GLU A 85 0.12 12.27 1.68
CA GLU A 85 1.37 12.32 0.93
C GLU A 85 1.55 11.00 0.17
N VAL A 86 1.81 11.08 -1.14
CA VAL A 86 2.06 9.91 -1.98
C VAL A 86 3.55 9.59 -1.92
N VAL A 87 3.90 8.43 -1.38
CA VAL A 87 5.29 7.99 -1.20
C VAL A 87 5.55 6.68 -1.94
N PRO A 88 6.74 6.50 -2.54
CA PRO A 88 7.11 5.23 -3.14
C PRO A 88 7.26 4.17 -2.06
N TYR A 89 6.70 2.98 -2.30
CA TYR A 89 6.74 1.86 -1.36
C TYR A 89 7.20 0.60 -2.09
N SER A 90 8.26 -0.05 -1.61
CA SER A 90 8.71 -1.31 -2.15
C SER A 90 8.52 -2.43 -1.14
N THR A 91 7.93 -3.55 -1.56
CA THR A 91 7.83 -4.76 -0.74
C THR A 91 8.34 -5.97 -1.51
N THR A 92 9.02 -6.86 -0.80
CA THR A 92 9.54 -8.10 -1.39
C THR A 92 8.64 -9.24 -0.97
N LEU A 93 7.95 -9.86 -1.92
CA LEU A 93 7.23 -11.10 -1.72
C LEU A 93 8.21 -12.25 -1.92
N GLY A 94 8.64 -12.87 -0.82
CA GLY A 94 9.56 -14.00 -0.85
C GLY A 94 8.86 -15.36 -0.95
N TYR A 95 9.64 -16.44 -0.90
CA TYR A 95 9.16 -17.83 -0.99
C TYR A 95 8.08 -18.19 0.05
N SER A 96 8.08 -17.56 1.23
CA SER A 96 7.05 -17.70 2.27
C SER A 96 5.66 -17.21 1.86
N TYR A 97 5.57 -16.39 0.81
CA TYR A 97 4.31 -15.98 0.18
C TYR A 97 3.72 -17.09 -0.69
N TRP A 98 4.57 -17.86 -1.37
CA TRP A 98 4.19 -18.91 -2.32
C TRP A 98 4.07 -20.32 -1.69
N GLY A 99 4.67 -20.53 -0.53
CA GLY A 99 4.64 -21.81 0.20
C GLY A 99 3.47 -21.90 1.18
N ALA A 100 2.41 -22.60 0.78
CA ALA A 100 1.58 -23.43 1.66
C ALA A 100 1.14 -24.68 0.90
#